data_AF-A0A8X6RVS8-F1
#
_entry.id   AF-A0A8X6RVS8-F1
#
_cell.length_a   1.000
_cell.length_b   1.000
_cell.length_c   1.000
_cell.angle_alpha   90.00
_cell.angle_beta   90.00
_cell.angle_gamma   90.00
#
_symmetry.space_group_name_H-M   'P 1'
#
loop_
_entity.id
_entity.type
_entity.pdbx_description
1 polymer ?
#
loop_
_entity_poly.entity_id
_entity_poly.type
_entity_poly.pdbx_seq_one_letter_code
_entity_poly.pdbx_strand_id
1 'polypeptide(L)'
;MEITRVEQRAYIKIDVLRERNAMECHSELVEALGNNALPYRTVARWIEKFQQGRVSTSDEQRTGRPVTVRTGSASAVIEQLMNYIKDL
;
A
#
# COMPACT_ATOMS: atom_id res chain seq x y z
N MET A 1 -16.65 5.85 -4.29
CA MET A 1 -15.92 4.83 -3.51
C MET A 1 -14.76 5.55 -2.83
N GLU A 2 -14.68 5.54 -1.50
CA GLU A 2 -13.54 6.17 -0.81
C GLU A 2 -12.37 5.19 -0.76
N ILE A 3 -11.22 5.58 -1.31
CA ILE A 3 -10.00 4.78 -1.27
C ILE A 3 -9.19 5.18 -0.04
N THR A 4 -9.09 4.25 0.91
CA THR A 4 -8.35 4.41 2.15
C THR A 4 -6.84 4.44 1.93
N ARG A 5 -6.11 4.96 2.92
CA ARG A 5 -4.64 4.96 2.89
C ARG A 5 -4.05 3.53 2.83
N VAL A 6 -4.74 2.54 3.37
CA VAL A 6 -4.31 1.13 3.35
C VAL A 6 -4.43 0.56 1.94
N GLU A 7 -5.51 0.88 1.22
CA GLU A 7 -5.71 0.48 -0.17
C GLU A 7 -4.70 1.15 -1.11
N GLN A 8 -4.40 2.45 -0.92
CA GLN A 8 -3.34 3.11 -1.68
C GLN A 8 -1.97 2.46 -1.44
N ARG A 9 -1.67 2.02 -0.22
CA ARG A 9 -0.43 1.27 0.09
C ARG A 9 -0.40 -0.12 -0.53
N ALA A 10 -1.57 -0.76 -0.68
CA ALA A 10 -1.67 -2.04 -1.40
C ALA A 10 -1.35 -1.86 -2.88
N TYR A 11 -1.84 -0.80 -3.50
CA TYR A 11 -1.49 -0.42 -4.86
C TYR A 11 0.02 -0.15 -5.00
N ILE A 12 0.62 0.63 -4.09
CA ILE A 12 2.08 0.86 -4.07
C ILE A 12 2.86 -0.47 -4.01
N LYS A 13 2.37 -1.44 -3.23
CA LYS A 13 3.00 -2.75 -3.11
C LYS A 13 3.00 -3.52 -4.44
N ILE A 14 1.92 -3.42 -5.21
CA ILE A 14 1.82 -4.01 -6.55
C ILE A 14 2.80 -3.32 -7.51
N ASP A 15 2.93 -2.00 -7.43
CA ASP A 15 3.87 -1.26 -8.27
C ASP A 15 5.34 -1.62 -7.98
N VAL A 16 5.69 -1.90 -6.72
CA VAL A 16 7.02 -2.44 -6.39
C VAL A 16 7.26 -3.80 -7.07
N LEU A 17 6.26 -4.68 -7.10
CA LEU A 17 6.37 -5.97 -7.80
C LEU A 17 6.49 -5.82 -9.33
N ARG A 18 5.99 -4.70 -9.87
CA ARG A 18 6.10 -4.34 -11.29
C ARG A 18 7.34 -3.51 -11.61
N GLU A 19 8.26 -3.35 -10.64
CA GLU A 19 9.50 -2.57 -10.77
C GLU A 19 9.27 -1.11 -11.18
N ARG A 20 8.09 -0.54 -10.87
CA ARG A 20 7.79 0.86 -11.17
C ARG A 20 8.41 1.79 -10.15
N ASN A 21 8.78 2.98 -10.59
CA ASN A 21 9.41 3.95 -9.71
C ASN A 21 8.37 4.80 -8.94
N ALA A 22 8.83 5.51 -7.91
CA ALA A 22 7.98 6.31 -7.04
C ALA A 22 7.26 7.46 -7.75
N MET A 23 7.83 7.99 -8.83
CA MET A 23 7.22 9.08 -9.59
C MET A 23 6.03 8.58 -10.39
N GLU A 24 6.16 7.45 -11.08
CA GLU A 24 5.07 6.82 -11.82
C GLU A 24 3.90 6.46 -10.89
N CYS A 25 4.19 5.76 -9.79
CA CYS A 25 3.19 5.36 -8.81
C CYS A 25 2.45 6.57 -8.21
N HIS A 26 3.17 7.66 -7.90
CA HIS A 26 2.56 8.87 -7.38
C HIS A 26 1.69 9.57 -8.44
N SER A 27 2.15 9.65 -9.69
CA SER A 27 1.37 10.25 -10.77
C SER A 27 0.05 9.52 -10.99
N GLU A 28 0.07 8.18 -11.03
CA GLU A 28 -1.16 7.38 -11.19
C GLU A 28 -2.10 7.52 -9.98
N LEU A 29 -1.57 7.60 -8.75
CA LEU A 29 -2.39 7.89 -7.56
C LEU A 29 -3.04 9.27 -7.62
N VAL A 30 -2.32 10.30 -8.08
CA VAL A 30 -2.84 11.67 -8.23
C VAL A 30 -3.87 11.75 -9.35
N GLU A 31 -3.65 11.06 -10.46
CA GLU A 31 -4.62 10.98 -11.57
C GLU A 31 -5.93 10.34 -11.11
N ALA A 32 -5.85 9.25 -10.35
CA ALA A 32 -7.04 8.53 -9.89
C ALA A 32 -7.76 9.19 -8.70
N LEU A 33 -7.02 9.79 -7.76
CA LEU A 33 -7.56 10.21 -6.45
C LEU A 33 -7.47 11.73 -6.19
N GLY A 34 -6.77 12.48 -7.03
CA GLY A 34 -6.55 13.91 -6.88
C GLY A 34 -6.00 14.26 -5.50
N ASN A 35 -6.68 15.18 -4.81
CA ASN A 35 -6.30 15.64 -3.46
C ASN A 35 -6.34 14.54 -2.39
N ASN A 36 -6.99 13.40 -2.66
CA ASN A 36 -7.05 12.27 -1.73
C ASN A 36 -5.85 11.31 -1.88
N ALA A 37 -4.97 11.54 -2.86
CA ALA A 37 -3.77 10.75 -3.08
C ALA A 37 -2.76 10.89 -1.92
N LEU A 38 -2.02 9.81 -1.66
CA LEU A 38 -0.89 9.87 -0.74
C LEU A 38 0.19 10.81 -1.31
N PRO A 39 0.77 11.71 -0.47
CA PRO A 39 1.85 12.57 -0.91
C PRO A 39 3.06 11.76 -1.39
N TYR A 40 3.79 12.27 -2.39
CA TYR A 40 5.00 11.65 -2.95
C TYR A 40 5.97 11.10 -1.89
N ARG A 41 6.28 11.89 -0.84
CA ARG A 41 7.15 11.44 0.26
C ARG A 41 6.64 10.18 0.97
N THR A 42 5.32 10.04 1.08
CA THR A 42 4.71 8.84 1.65
C THR A 42 4.82 7.66 0.69
N VAL A 43 4.58 7.88 -0.61
CA VAL A 43 4.74 6.86 -1.65
C VAL A 43 6.17 6.30 -1.66
N ALA A 44 7.17 7.18 -1.77
CA ALA A 44 8.58 6.79 -1.78
C ALA A 44 8.99 5.97 -0.54
N ARG A 45 8.56 6.41 0.66
CA ARG A 45 8.82 5.68 1.90
C ARG A 45 8.18 4.29 1.93
N TRP A 46 6.99 4.13 1.35
CA TRP A 46 6.33 2.82 1.28
C TRP A 46 6.97 1.90 0.26
N ILE A 47 7.42 2.44 -0.89
CA ILE A 47 8.20 1.69 -1.87
C ILE A 47 9.47 1.14 -1.23
N GLU A 48 10.26 1.98 -0.55
CA GLU A 48 11.46 1.55 0.15
C GLU A 48 11.17 0.43 1.16
N LYS A 49 10.11 0.58 1.97
CA LYS A 49 9.70 -0.45 2.93
C LYS A 49 9.36 -1.78 2.25
N PHE A 50 8.67 -1.76 1.12
CA PHE A 50 8.31 -2.97 0.39
C PHE A 50 9.52 -3.61 -0.30
N GLN A 51 10.43 -2.80 -0.85
CA GLN A 51 11.72 -3.28 -1.37
C GLN A 51 12.58 -3.93 -0.27
N GLN A 52 12.50 -3.43 0.97
CA GLN A 52 13.13 -4.03 2.15
C GLN A 52 12.40 -5.28 2.69
N GLY A 53 11.37 -5.77 2.01
CA GLY A 53 10.67 -7.02 2.37
C GLY A 53 9.49 -6.87 3.33
N ARG A 54 9.01 -5.64 3.60
CA ARG A 54 7.78 -5.46 4.39
C ARG A 54 6.58 -6.10 3.67
N VAL A 55 5.76 -6.85 4.40
CA VAL A 55 4.53 -7.45 3.84
C VAL A 55 3.28 -6.64 4.17
N SER A 56 3.20 -6.05 5.37
CA SER A 56 2.01 -5.34 5.85
C SER A 56 1.85 -3.94 5.26
N THR A 57 0.64 -3.62 4.81
CA THR A 57 0.19 -2.27 4.36
C THR A 57 -0.31 -1.40 5.52
N SER A 58 -0.48 -1.99 6.71
CA SER A 58 -0.86 -1.26 7.92
C SER A 58 0.37 -0.62 8.58
N ASP A 59 0.13 0.47 9.31
CA ASP A 59 1.18 1.04 10.17
C ASP A 59 1.54 0.04 11.28
N GLU A 60 2.81 0.04 11.69
CA GLU A 60 3.23 -0.74 12.85
C GLU A 60 2.54 -0.25 14.11
N GLN A 61 2.25 -1.18 15.03
CA GLN A 61 1.78 -0.80 16.35
C GLN A 61 2.85 0.09 17.00
N ARG A 62 2.49 1.34 17.29
CA ARG A 62 3.31 2.21 18.13
C ARG A 62 3.31 1.62 19.54
N THR A 63 4.49 1.32 20.06
CA THR A 63 4.67 0.96 21.47
C THR A 63 4.27 2.17 22.32
N GLY A 64 3.06 2.14 22.88
CA GLY A 64 2.52 3.26 23.66
C GLY A 64 1.13 3.02 24.23
N ARG A 65 0.26 2.24 23.55
CA ARG A 65 -1.02 1.76 24.10
C ARG A 65 -1.58 0.63 23.22
N PRO A 66 -2.13 -0.46 23.77
CA PRO A 66 -2.82 -1.45 22.96
C PRO A 66 -4.05 -0.80 22.31
N VAL A 67 -4.08 -0.77 20.98
CA VAL A 67 -5.28 -0.42 20.23
C VAL A 67 -5.87 -1.74 19.72
N THR A 68 -7.01 -2.13 20.27
CA THR A 68 -7.87 -3.17 19.70
C THR A 68 -8.38 -2.69 18.34
N VAL A 69 -7.69 -3.06 17.26
CA VAL A 69 -8.14 -2.80 15.89
C VAL A 69 -8.79 -4.06 15.34
N ARG A 70 -10.06 -3.94 14.97
CA ARG A 70 -10.84 -4.98 14.30
C ARG A 70 -10.45 -5.00 12.82
N THR A 71 -9.60 -5.94 12.42
CA THR A 71 -9.20 -6.12 11.02
C THR A 71 -10.33 -6.81 10.24
N GLY A 72 -11.15 -6.03 9.55
CA GLY A 72 -12.10 -6.55 8.56
C GLY A 72 -11.45 -6.72 7.19
N SER A 73 -11.28 -7.99 6.77
CA SER A 73 -11.32 -8.53 5.40
C SER A 73 -10.51 -7.94 4.22
N ALA A 74 -9.91 -6.75 4.29
CA ALA A 74 -9.17 -6.18 3.14
C ALA A 74 -7.81 -6.87 2.89
N SER A 75 -7.15 -7.35 3.95
CA SER A 75 -5.85 -8.01 3.85
C SER A 75 -5.90 -9.30 3.04
N ALA A 76 -6.98 -10.08 3.19
CA ALA A 76 -7.11 -11.38 2.52
C ALA A 76 -7.30 -11.23 1.00
N VAL A 77 -8.07 -10.23 0.56
CA VAL A 77 -8.28 -9.97 -0.88
C VAL A 77 -6.99 -9.51 -1.56
N ILE A 78 -6.22 -8.65 -0.89
CA ILE A 78 -4.92 -8.18 -1.39
C ILE A 78 -3.92 -9.34 -1.45
N GLU A 79 -3.87 -10.19 -0.42
CA GLU A 79 -2.98 -11.35 -0.39
C GLU A 79 -3.33 -12.37 -1.49
N GLN A 80 -4.62 -12.60 -1.72
CA GLN A 80 -5.09 -13.48 -2.78
C GLN A 80 -4.81 -12.92 -4.18
N LEU A 81 -4.96 -11.61 -4.39
CA LEU A 81 -4.54 -10.94 -5.63
C LEU A 81 -3.02 -11.02 -5.83
N MET A 82 -2.23 -10.88 -4.76
CA MET A 82 -0.78 -11.03 -4.86
C MET A 82 -0.34 -12.46 -5.22
N ASN A 83 -1.04 -13.48 -4.71
CA ASN A 83 -0.73 -14.88 -5.07
C ASN A 83 -1.09 -15.15 -6.53
N TYR A 84 -2.26 -14.69 -6.98
CA TYR A 84 -2.67 -14.82 -8.39
C TYR A 84 -1.69 -14.17 -9.38
N ILE A 85 -1.09 -13.03 -9.04
CA ILE A 85 -0.10 -12.35 -9.90
C ILE A 85 1.24 -13.08 -9.92
N LYS A 86 1.61 -13.82 -8.87
CA LYS A 86 2.85 -14.62 -8.83
C LYS A 86 2.78 -15.92 -9.63
N ASP A 87 1.56 -16.41 -9.86
CA ASP A 87 1.29 -17.68 -10.54
C ASP A 87 1.03 -17.49 -12.06
N LEU A 88 1.17 -16.27 -12.59
CA LEU A 88 1.16 -15.92 -14.01
C LEU A 88 2.58 -15.70 -14.53
#